data_AF-A0A0F8YXP7-F1
#
_entry.id   AF-A0A0F8YXP7-F1
#
_cell.length_a   1.000
_cell.length_b   1.000
_cell.length_c   1.000
_cell.angle_alpha   90.00
_cell.angle_beta   90.00
_cell.angle_gamma   90.00
#
_symmetry.space_group_name_H-M   'P 1'
#
loop_
_entity.id
_entity.type
_entity.pdbx_description
1 polymer ?
#
loop_
_entity_poly.entity_id
_entity_poly.type
_entity_poly.pdbx_seq_one_letter_code
_entity_poly.pdbx_strand_id
1 'polypeptide(L)'
;MRSLEGSTTYKQSGSNTRLETLLRVVLVLILIIVISLAGYFLLKFFQERNRPPRTYYEYQLAIWKNTLSRYPKSPDVHTNLGYVYLKMGEEARGLEYFNSALKIDKNFAPALYNLGLYHR
;
A
#
# COMPACT_ATOMS: atom_id res chain seq x y z
N MET A 1 11.39 72.53 -12.59
CA MET A 1 10.89 71.63 -11.54
C MET A 1 10.54 70.28 -12.15
N ARG A 2 11.51 69.36 -12.20
CA ARG A 2 11.31 67.95 -12.60
C ARG A 2 12.34 67.15 -11.83
N SER A 3 11.88 66.33 -10.89
CA SER A 3 12.51 65.10 -10.41
C SER A 3 12.01 64.86 -8.99
N LEU A 4 11.19 63.82 -8.74
CA LEU A 4 11.17 63.08 -7.46
C LEU A 4 10.29 61.80 -7.51
N GLU A 5 9.58 61.49 -8.61
CA GLU A 5 8.68 60.32 -8.65
C GLU A 5 9.36 58.95 -8.88
N GLY A 6 10.68 58.90 -9.13
CA GLY A 6 11.37 57.66 -9.51
C GLY A 6 11.84 56.74 -8.37
N SER A 7 11.63 57.09 -7.10
CA SER A 7 12.32 56.44 -5.97
C SER A 7 11.51 55.37 -5.21
N THR A 8 10.19 55.29 -5.42
CA THR A 8 9.31 54.37 -4.68
C THR A 8 9.10 53.02 -5.36
N THR A 9 9.31 52.94 -6.67
CA THR A 9 9.09 51.72 -7.47
C THR A 9 10.20 50.66 -7.30
N TYR A 10 11.41 51.07 -6.91
CA TYR A 10 12.55 50.14 -6.86
C TYR A 10 12.59 49.25 -5.60
N LYS A 11 11.96 49.66 -4.49
CA LYS A 11 12.07 48.96 -3.19
C LYS A 11 11.00 47.89 -2.95
N GLN A 12 9.89 47.90 -3.69
CA GLN A 12 8.81 46.91 -3.54
C GLN A 12 8.96 45.66 -4.42
N SER A 13 9.79 45.69 -5.46
CA SER A 13 9.90 44.60 -6.45
C SER A 13 10.54 43.31 -5.91
N GLY A 14 11.50 43.41 -4.98
CA GLY A 14 12.22 42.24 -4.43
C GLY A 14 11.50 41.46 -3.33
N SER A 15 10.57 42.10 -2.61
CA SER A 15 9.77 41.44 -1.55
C SER A 15 8.61 40.63 -2.15
N ASN A 16 7.95 41.19 -3.16
CA ASN A 16 6.78 40.58 -3.78
C ASN A 16 7.14 39.29 -4.55
N THR A 17 8.30 39.25 -5.21
CA THR A 17 8.76 38.07 -5.97
C THR A 17 9.07 36.85 -5.09
N ARG A 18 9.66 37.04 -3.90
CA ARG A 18 9.91 35.95 -2.94
C ARG A 18 8.60 35.39 -2.39
N LEU A 19 7.67 36.27 -2.01
CA LEU A 19 6.35 35.88 -1.51
C LEU A 19 5.57 35.11 -2.58
N GLU A 20 5.55 35.60 -3.83
CA GLU A 20 4.92 34.91 -4.95
C GLU A 20 5.54 33.54 -5.23
N THR A 21 6.87 33.43 -5.15
CA THR A 21 7.57 32.15 -5.31
C THR A 21 7.18 31.16 -4.21
N LEU A 22 7.13 31.62 -2.95
CA LEU A 22 6.68 30.79 -1.83
C LEU A 22 5.23 30.33 -2.00
N LEU A 23 4.32 31.25 -2.39
CA LEU A 23 2.93 30.92 -2.65
C LEU A 23 2.78 29.86 -3.76
N ARG A 24 3.54 30.00 -4.86
CA ARG A 24 3.55 29.00 -5.94
C ARG A 24 4.03 27.64 -5.45
N VAL A 25 5.12 27.59 -4.66
CA VAL A 25 5.63 26.33 -4.09
C VAL A 25 4.58 25.69 -3.19
N VAL A 26 3.95 26.46 -2.30
CA VAL A 26 2.89 25.95 -1.41
C VAL A 26 1.71 25.40 -2.20
N LEU A 27 1.25 26.09 -3.25
CA LEU A 27 0.16 25.60 -4.11
C LEU A 27 0.53 24.29 -4.82
N VAL A 28 1.76 24.15 -5.31
CA VAL A 28 2.25 22.91 -5.92
C VAL A 28 2.28 21.78 -4.89
N LEU A 29 2.75 22.04 -3.67
CA LEU A 29 2.76 21.05 -2.59
C LEU A 29 1.34 20.60 -2.21
N ILE A 30 0.40 21.53 -2.08
CA ILE A 30 -1.01 21.23 -1.82
C ILE A 30 -1.57 20.35 -2.95
N LEU A 31 -1.29 20.69 -4.21
CA LEU A 31 -1.75 19.91 -5.36
C LEU A 31 -1.18 18.48 -5.33
N ILE A 32 0.12 18.32 -5.02
CA ILE A 32 0.76 17.00 -4.88
C ILE A 32 0.06 16.18 -3.78
N ILE A 33 -0.25 16.80 -2.63
CA ILE A 33 -0.93 16.13 -1.53
C ILE A 33 -2.35 15.71 -1.97
N VAL A 34 -3.09 16.59 -2.62
CA VAL A 34 -4.45 16.30 -3.11
C VAL A 34 -4.44 15.16 -4.12
N ILE A 35 -3.51 15.18 -5.10
CA ILE A 35 -3.35 14.11 -6.08
C ILE A 35 -2.97 12.79 -5.40
N SER A 36 -2.05 12.84 -4.43
CA SER A 36 -1.60 11.64 -3.70
C SER A 36 -2.75 11.03 -2.88
N LEU A 37 -3.52 11.87 -2.18
CA LEU A 37 -4.70 11.44 -1.43
C LEU A 37 -5.78 10.88 -2.35
N ALA A 38 -6.10 11.58 -3.44
CA ALA A 38 -7.06 11.11 -4.44
C ALA A 38 -6.63 9.77 -5.03
N GLY A 39 -5.34 9.62 -5.37
CA GLY A 39 -4.76 8.37 -5.84
C GLY A 39 -4.90 7.24 -4.82
N TYR A 40 -4.56 7.48 -3.56
CA TYR A 40 -4.75 6.51 -2.47
C TYR A 40 -6.21 6.09 -2.33
N PHE A 41 -7.15 7.05 -2.31
CA PHE A 41 -8.59 6.76 -2.21
C PHE A 41 -9.11 5.98 -3.40
N LEU A 42 -8.69 6.31 -4.63
CA LEU A 42 -9.05 5.56 -5.83
C LEU A 42 -8.52 4.12 -5.76
N LEU A 43 -7.24 3.95 -5.43
CA LEU A 43 -6.65 2.62 -5.28
C LEU A 43 -7.41 1.79 -4.25
N LYS A 44 -7.69 2.37 -3.07
CA LYS A 44 -8.46 1.70 -2.02
C LYS A 44 -9.88 1.36 -2.48
N PHE A 45 -10.55 2.28 -3.16
CA PHE A 45 -11.90 2.09 -3.69
C PHE A 45 -11.95 0.96 -4.72
N PHE A 46 -11.02 0.94 -5.68
CA PHE A 46 -10.90 -0.15 -6.65
C PHE A 46 -10.58 -1.48 -5.98
N GLN A 47 -9.69 -1.47 -5.00
CA GLN A 47 -9.31 -2.68 -4.30
C GLN A 47 -10.48 -3.27 -3.52
N GLU A 48 -11.26 -2.44 -2.81
CA GLU A 48 -12.44 -2.86 -2.06
C GLU A 48 -13.55 -3.38 -2.98
N ARG A 49 -13.83 -2.65 -4.06
CA ARG A 49 -14.84 -3.05 -5.06
C ARG A 49 -14.48 -4.38 -5.75
N ASN A 50 -13.19 -4.64 -5.96
CA ASN A 50 -12.70 -5.87 -6.58
C ASN A 50 -12.38 -6.98 -5.58
N ARG A 51 -12.69 -6.81 -4.27
CA ARG A 51 -12.50 -7.91 -3.32
C ARG A 51 -13.50 -9.01 -3.65
N PRO A 52 -13.03 -10.26 -3.80
CA PRO A 52 -13.94 -11.37 -3.98
C PRO A 52 -14.80 -11.54 -2.71
N PRO A 53 -16.04 -12.03 -2.85
CA PRO A 53 -16.93 -12.25 -1.72
C PRO A 53 -16.35 -13.30 -0.77
N ARG A 54 -16.80 -13.31 0.50
CA ARG A 54 -16.33 -14.27 1.51
C ARG A 54 -16.42 -15.73 1.04
N THR A 55 -17.47 -16.07 0.31
CA THR A 55 -17.71 -17.41 -0.27
C THR A 55 -16.58 -17.89 -1.19
N TYR A 56 -15.88 -16.98 -1.88
CA TYR A 56 -14.73 -17.32 -2.71
C TYR A 56 -13.58 -17.89 -1.86
N TYR A 57 -13.31 -17.29 -0.69
CA TYR A 57 -12.24 -17.77 0.18
C TYR A 57 -12.61 -19.09 0.86
N GLU A 58 -13.88 -19.30 1.19
CA GLU A 58 -14.36 -20.59 1.70
C GLU A 58 -14.18 -21.71 0.67
N TYR A 59 -14.46 -21.43 -0.60
CA TYR A 59 -14.21 -22.34 -1.70
C TYR A 59 -12.71 -22.65 -1.86
N GLN A 60 -11.85 -21.63 -1.84
CA GLN A 60 -10.39 -21.80 -1.89
C GLN A 60 -9.88 -22.62 -0.69
N LEU A 61 -10.42 -22.37 0.50
CA LEU A 61 -10.06 -23.09 1.71
C LEU A 61 -10.39 -24.58 1.59
N ALA A 62 -11.56 -24.91 1.02
CA ALA A 62 -11.95 -26.30 0.78
C ALA A 62 -10.99 -27.00 -0.19
N ILE A 63 -10.60 -26.34 -1.28
CA ILE A 63 -9.61 -26.86 -2.24
C ILE A 63 -8.29 -27.13 -1.54
N TRP A 64 -7.71 -26.11 -0.90
CA TRP A 64 -6.38 -26.23 -0.31
C TRP A 64 -6.34 -27.21 0.85
N LYS A 65 -7.41 -27.34 1.64
CA LYS A 65 -7.53 -28.40 2.65
C LYS A 65 -7.56 -29.79 2.04
N ASN A 66 -8.27 -30.00 0.92
CA ASN A 66 -8.21 -31.29 0.22
C ASN A 66 -6.81 -31.58 -0.33
N THR A 67 -6.16 -30.57 -0.91
CA THR A 67 -4.80 -30.68 -1.43
C THR A 67 -3.80 -30.99 -0.32
N LEU A 68 -3.96 -30.39 0.87
CA LEU A 68 -3.12 -30.66 2.03
C LEU A 68 -3.19 -32.13 2.45
N SER A 69 -4.37 -32.74 2.41
CA SER A 69 -4.52 -34.18 2.71
C SER A 69 -3.74 -35.08 1.74
N ARG A 70 -3.54 -34.63 0.49
CA ARG A 70 -2.76 -35.38 -0.52
C ARG A 70 -1.27 -35.05 -0.46
N TYR A 71 -0.93 -33.81 -0.13
CA TYR A 71 0.43 -33.28 -0.15
C TYR A 71 0.76 -32.57 1.17
N PRO A 72 0.83 -33.30 2.30
CA PRO A 72 0.96 -32.69 3.63
C PRO A 72 2.29 -31.95 3.86
N LYS A 73 3.31 -32.28 3.07
CA LYS A 73 4.66 -31.69 3.13
C LYS A 73 4.94 -30.74 1.96
N SER A 74 3.91 -30.18 1.33
CA SER A 74 4.11 -29.17 0.28
C SER A 74 4.13 -27.76 0.91
N PRO A 75 5.26 -27.03 0.84
CA PRO A 75 5.34 -25.68 1.38
C PRO A 75 4.42 -24.70 0.61
N ASP A 76 4.16 -24.95 -0.68
CA ASP A 76 3.17 -24.21 -1.48
C ASP A 76 1.76 -24.31 -0.90
N VAL A 77 1.33 -25.53 -0.53
CA VAL A 77 -0.03 -25.75 0.01
C VAL A 77 -0.21 -25.03 1.34
N HIS A 78 0.79 -25.13 2.23
CA HIS A 78 0.78 -24.38 3.49
C HIS A 78 0.78 -22.88 3.24
N THR A 79 1.57 -22.37 2.29
CA THR A 79 1.58 -20.94 1.95
C THR A 79 0.25 -20.46 1.39
N ASN A 80 -0.39 -21.24 0.51
CA ASN A 80 -1.69 -20.88 -0.07
C ASN A 80 -2.81 -20.89 0.98
N LEU A 81 -2.80 -21.86 1.92
CA LEU A 81 -3.71 -21.84 3.07
C LEU A 81 -3.48 -20.59 3.93
N GLY A 82 -2.23 -20.27 4.23
CA GLY A 82 -1.87 -19.09 5.00
C GLY A 82 -2.38 -17.80 4.36
N TYR A 83 -2.19 -17.66 3.05
CA TYR A 83 -2.69 -16.53 2.28
C TYR A 83 -4.22 -16.42 2.32
N VAL A 84 -4.95 -17.52 2.14
CA VAL A 84 -6.43 -17.51 2.21
C VAL A 84 -6.92 -17.09 3.59
N TYR A 85 -6.33 -17.63 4.66
CA TYR A 85 -6.68 -17.24 6.03
C TYR A 85 -6.41 -15.75 6.31
N LEU A 86 -5.28 -15.22 5.84
CA LEU A 86 -5.01 -13.78 5.92
C LEU A 86 -6.07 -12.94 5.20
N LYS A 87 -6.49 -13.35 3.99
CA LYS A 87 -7.53 -12.62 3.24
C LYS A 87 -8.90 -12.68 3.89
N MET A 88 -9.16 -13.68 4.73
CA MET A 88 -10.37 -13.79 5.53
C MET A 88 -10.30 -13.01 6.85
N GLY A 89 -9.16 -12.38 7.17
CA GLY A 89 -8.93 -11.71 8.46
C GLY A 89 -8.55 -12.65 9.61
N GLU A 90 -8.32 -13.93 9.33
CA GLU A 90 -7.89 -14.93 10.31
C GLU A 90 -6.36 -14.99 10.38
N GLU A 91 -5.81 -13.88 10.83
CA GLU A 91 -4.38 -13.56 10.84
C GLU A 91 -3.51 -14.62 11.52
N ALA A 92 -3.86 -15.01 12.75
CA ALA A 92 -3.12 -15.99 13.54
C ALA A 92 -2.98 -17.34 12.81
N ARG A 93 -4.05 -17.82 12.17
CA ARG A 93 -4.02 -19.05 11.37
C ARG A 93 -3.15 -18.87 10.13
N GLY A 94 -3.26 -17.71 9.48
CA GLY A 94 -2.43 -17.37 8.32
C GLY A 94 -0.94 -17.51 8.62
N LEU A 95 -0.49 -16.93 9.73
CA LEU A 95 0.90 -16.99 10.18
C LEU A 95 1.34 -18.40 10.56
N GLU A 96 0.48 -19.18 11.22
CA GLU A 96 0.78 -20.57 11.55
C GLU A 96 1.07 -21.41 10.30
N TYR A 97 0.28 -21.20 9.24
CA TYR A 97 0.47 -21.89 7.97
C TYR A 97 1.75 -21.44 7.24
N PHE A 98 2.10 -20.15 7.23
CA PHE A 98 3.40 -19.73 6.69
C PHE A 98 4.57 -20.31 7.48
N ASN A 99 4.48 -20.33 8.80
CA ASN A 99 5.50 -20.97 9.64
C ASN A 99 5.59 -22.48 9.35
N SER A 100 4.47 -23.14 9.06
CA SER A 100 4.46 -24.56 8.66
C SER A 100 5.14 -24.78 7.31
N ALA A 101 4.95 -23.88 6.35
CA ALA A 101 5.71 -23.91 5.09
C ALA A 101 7.22 -23.76 5.35
N LEU A 102 7.63 -22.85 6.24
CA LEU A 102 9.04 -22.64 6.59
C LEU A 102 9.66 -23.76 7.44
N LYS A 103 8.85 -24.54 8.15
CA LYS A 103 9.33 -25.79 8.80
C LYS A 103 9.67 -26.86 7.77
N ILE A 104 8.99 -26.88 6.63
CA ILE A 104 9.22 -27.82 5.54
C ILE A 104 10.43 -27.37 4.70
N ASP A 105 10.43 -26.10 4.28
CA ASP A 105 11.54 -25.46 3.59
C ASP A 105 11.79 -24.08 4.19
N LYS A 106 12.88 -23.99 4.96
CA LYS A 106 13.28 -22.79 5.70
C LYS A 106 13.49 -21.56 4.81
N ASN A 107 13.82 -21.77 3.54
CA ASN A 107 14.12 -20.70 2.59
C ASN A 107 13.00 -20.54 1.56
N PHE A 108 11.79 -21.07 1.82
CA PHE A 108 10.69 -21.01 0.89
C PHE A 108 10.25 -19.57 0.64
N ALA A 109 10.69 -19.03 -0.50
CA ALA A 109 10.56 -17.61 -0.83
C ALA A 109 9.11 -17.10 -0.77
N PRO A 110 8.07 -17.84 -1.24
CA PRO A 110 6.69 -17.36 -1.15
C PRO A 110 6.19 -17.17 0.29
N ALA A 111 6.58 -18.04 1.23
CA ALA A 111 6.20 -17.89 2.64
C ALA A 111 6.93 -16.71 3.31
N LEU A 112 8.23 -16.57 3.05
CA LEU A 112 9.03 -15.43 3.54
C LEU A 112 8.49 -14.10 3.01
N TYR A 113 8.14 -14.05 1.73
CA TYR A 113 7.56 -12.88 1.09
C TYR A 113 6.23 -12.48 1.75
N ASN A 114 5.33 -13.43 1.97
CA ASN A 114 4.03 -13.15 2.60
C ASN A 114 4.17 -12.72 4.07
N LEU A 115 5.08 -13.32 4.83
CA LEU A 115 5.39 -12.86 6.21
C LEU A 115 6.02 -11.46 6.21
N GLY A 116 6.90 -11.17 5.26
CA GLY A 116 7.52 -9.85 5.10
C GLY A 116 6.52 -8.77 4.74
N LEU A 117 5.54 -9.06 3.88
CA LEU A 117 4.44 -8.14 3.59
C LEU A 117 3.54 -7.90 4.81
N TYR A 118 3.42 -8.89 5.67
CA TYR A 118 2.54 -8.84 6.83
C TYR A 118 3.14 -8.07 8.02
N HIS A 119 4.44 -8.24 8.28
CA HIS A 119 5.13 -7.58 9.40
C HIS A 119 5.67 -6.16 9.08
N ARG A 120 5.35 -5.61 7.91
CA ARG A 120 5.85 -4.30 7.46
C ARG A 120 4.81 -3.19 7.65
#